data_AF-A0A8T0E5I2-F1
#
_entry.id   AF-A0A8T0E5I2-F1
#
_cell.length_a   1.000
_cell.length_b   1.000
_cell.length_c   1.000
_cell.angle_alpha   90.00
_cell.angle_beta   90.00
_cell.angle_gamma   90.00
#
_symmetry.space_group_name_H-M   'P 1'
#
loop_
_entity.id
_entity.type
_entity.pdbx_description
1 polymer ?
#
loop_
_entity_poly.entity_id
_entity_poly.type
_entity_poly.pdbx_seq_one_letter_code
_entity_poly.pdbx_strand_id
1 'polypeptide(L)'
;MDLAQVLESIPLQELLQTIQNKAKSGSKDVSAYIRAIFQGSMDGNDESEKRCRETFKFSLNILQIPDLSATLTSEIINILLLRIDMFHTSTLMKIAEFFVDHAKKSNNFGNKFLEIFSKVLSCLSHRDTIVYKGEDKSGADLKKDIIMCVISDDVNISCIVEIISVLKDIDLTEDEIELIIDSLLKYLPSIDFIELPSYIYQLLLLSSKGQRQKILLGIISYFVKQDGEFQQQTDDDSESLICNENEITYRQTEGTVILMLSVSCRHDQTIGKEFSALMKKVGHKAEFVFLPFPFAASLSLSQIQSNRDDIFDTLKKSLTTAYQLKTKKDTSLWMRE
;
A
#
# COMPACT_ATOMS: atom_id res chain seq x y z
N MET A 1 -28.32 -35.58 19.16
CA MET A 1 -28.66 -34.15 19.16
C MET A 1 -27.90 -33.55 18.00
N ASP A 2 -28.60 -32.93 17.06
CA ASP A 2 -27.94 -32.18 16.00
C ASP A 2 -27.21 -30.99 16.60
N LEU A 3 -25.99 -30.72 16.11
CA LEU A 3 -25.12 -29.67 16.62
C LEU A 3 -25.81 -28.29 16.57
N ALA A 4 -26.66 -28.08 15.57
CA ALA A 4 -27.50 -26.90 15.41
C ALA A 4 -28.44 -26.68 16.61
N GLN A 5 -29.15 -27.73 17.05
CA GLN A 5 -30.08 -27.66 18.19
C GLN A 5 -29.37 -27.35 19.51
N VAL A 6 -28.15 -27.86 19.69
CA VAL A 6 -27.32 -27.55 20.87
C VAL A 6 -26.90 -26.08 20.84
N LEU A 7 -26.47 -25.57 19.70
CA LEU A 7 -26.03 -24.18 19.57
C LEU A 7 -27.17 -23.17 19.66
N GLU A 8 -28.40 -23.55 19.29
CA GLU A 8 -29.61 -22.74 19.51
C GLU A 8 -29.97 -22.60 20.99
N SER A 9 -29.66 -23.61 21.81
CA SER A 9 -29.96 -23.59 23.25
C SER A 9 -28.99 -22.75 24.09
N ILE A 10 -27.81 -22.39 23.55
CA ILE A 10 -26.76 -21.68 24.26
C ILE A 10 -26.67 -20.23 23.76
N PRO A 11 -26.66 -19.21 24.65
CA PRO A 11 -26.53 -17.84 24.23
C PRO A 11 -25.16 -17.57 23.59
N LEU A 12 -25.16 -16.78 22.50
CA LEU A 12 -23.97 -16.44 21.72
C LEU A 12 -22.81 -15.93 22.59
N GLN A 13 -23.11 -15.12 23.61
CA GLN A 13 -22.11 -14.53 24.49
C GLN A 13 -21.36 -15.59 25.31
N GLU A 14 -22.04 -16.64 25.78
CA GLU A 14 -21.41 -17.73 26.53
C GLU A 14 -20.51 -18.60 25.64
N LEU A 15 -20.93 -18.83 24.39
CA LEU A 15 -20.10 -19.50 23.39
C LEU A 15 -18.81 -18.72 23.15
N LEU A 16 -18.91 -17.41 22.91
CA LEU A 16 -17.75 -16.54 22.67
C LEU A 16 -16.83 -16.45 23.89
N GLN A 17 -17.37 -16.33 25.10
CA GLN A 17 -16.58 -16.35 26.34
C GLN A 17 -15.84 -17.69 26.53
N THR A 18 -16.47 -18.80 26.17
CA THR A 18 -15.85 -20.13 26.25
C THR A 18 -14.66 -20.22 25.30
N ILE A 19 -14.78 -19.69 24.07
CA ILE A 19 -13.64 -19.60 23.14
C ILE A 19 -12.53 -18.73 23.74
N GLN A 20 -12.87 -17.59 24.33
CA GLN A 20 -11.89 -16.68 24.93
C GLN A 20 -11.10 -17.34 26.06
N ASN A 21 -11.81 -18.01 26.96
CA ASN A 21 -11.22 -18.64 28.13
C ASN A 21 -10.32 -19.82 27.71
N LYS A 22 -10.73 -20.59 26.70
CA LYS A 22 -9.91 -21.67 26.12
C LYS A 22 -8.71 -21.14 25.33
N ALA A 23 -8.84 -20.01 24.64
CA ALA A 23 -7.74 -19.35 23.95
C ALA A 23 -6.69 -18.84 24.94
N LYS A 24 -7.12 -18.22 26.04
CA LYS A 24 -6.23 -17.75 27.12
C LYS A 24 -5.55 -18.88 27.88
N SER A 25 -6.16 -20.06 27.97
CA SER A 25 -5.54 -21.24 28.59
C SER A 25 -4.61 -22.01 27.65
N GLY A 26 -4.46 -21.58 26.38
CA GLY A 26 -3.58 -22.22 25.41
C GLY A 26 -4.05 -23.62 24.98
N SER A 27 -5.34 -23.95 25.17
CA SER A 27 -5.87 -25.26 24.80
C SER A 27 -5.84 -25.45 23.28
N LYS A 28 -5.40 -26.64 22.85
CA LYS A 28 -5.43 -27.02 21.43
C LYS A 28 -6.84 -27.21 20.88
N ASP A 29 -7.84 -27.32 21.76
CA ASP A 29 -9.23 -27.58 21.38
C ASP A 29 -9.96 -26.34 20.85
N VAL A 30 -9.32 -25.16 20.88
CA VAL A 30 -9.91 -23.90 20.39
C VAL A 30 -10.24 -24.01 18.90
N SER A 31 -9.34 -24.57 18.09
CA SER A 31 -9.55 -24.76 16.64
C SER A 31 -10.70 -25.74 16.36
N ALA A 32 -10.78 -26.83 17.12
CA ALA A 32 -11.88 -27.78 17.05
C ALA A 32 -13.23 -27.15 17.43
N TYR A 33 -13.24 -26.30 18.46
CA TYR A 33 -14.46 -25.62 18.92
C TYR A 33 -14.97 -24.58 17.91
N ILE A 34 -14.07 -23.79 17.32
CA ILE A 34 -14.41 -22.85 16.24
C ILE A 34 -14.98 -23.62 15.04
N ARG A 35 -14.35 -24.73 14.64
CA ARG A 35 -14.82 -25.58 13.54
C ARG A 35 -16.21 -26.15 13.83
N ALA A 36 -16.45 -26.63 15.05
CA ALA A 36 -17.74 -27.16 15.47
C ALA A 36 -18.84 -26.08 15.37
N ILE A 37 -18.57 -24.85 15.82
CA ILE A 37 -19.54 -23.75 15.71
C ILE A 37 -19.86 -23.44 14.25
N PHE A 38 -18.86 -23.38 13.36
CA PHE A 38 -19.11 -23.14 11.94
C PHE A 38 -19.88 -24.26 11.25
N GLN A 39 -19.65 -25.53 11.65
CA GLN A 39 -20.38 -26.68 11.12
C GLN A 39 -21.82 -26.73 11.61
N GLY A 40 -22.08 -26.44 12.89
CA GLY A 40 -23.43 -26.39 13.46
C GLY A 40 -24.20 -25.10 13.17
N SER A 41 -23.69 -24.26 12.27
CA SER A 41 -24.31 -22.99 11.86
C SER A 41 -24.36 -22.90 10.33
N MET A 42 -24.63 -24.03 9.67
CA MET A 42 -24.77 -24.12 8.20
C MET A 42 -26.22 -24.01 7.73
N ASP A 43 -27.14 -23.80 8.67
CA ASP A 43 -28.57 -23.99 8.48
C ASP A 43 -29.24 -22.84 7.72
N GLY A 44 -28.49 -21.78 7.39
CA GLY A 44 -28.95 -20.65 6.57
C GLY A 44 -29.86 -19.64 7.28
N ASN A 45 -30.24 -19.89 8.54
CA ASN A 45 -31.05 -18.98 9.33
C ASN A 45 -30.29 -17.68 9.71
N ASP A 46 -30.98 -16.55 9.84
CA ASP A 46 -30.38 -15.25 10.21
C ASP A 46 -29.55 -15.31 11.51
N GLU A 47 -30.02 -16.06 12.51
CA GLU A 47 -29.29 -16.26 13.76
C GLU A 47 -28.04 -17.14 13.59
N SER A 48 -28.06 -18.09 12.65
CA SER A 48 -26.88 -18.91 12.29
C SER A 48 -25.83 -18.07 11.55
N GLU A 49 -26.24 -17.17 10.66
CA GLU A 49 -25.35 -16.25 9.95
C GLU A 49 -24.74 -15.22 10.92
N LYS A 50 -25.55 -14.71 11.84
CA LYS A 50 -25.09 -13.84 12.93
C LYS A 50 -24.11 -14.55 13.85
N ARG A 51 -24.39 -15.78 14.28
CA ARG A 51 -23.46 -16.60 15.08
C ARG A 51 -22.13 -16.77 14.34
N CYS A 52 -22.16 -17.15 13.06
CA CYS A 52 -20.96 -17.30 12.26
C CYS A 52 -20.13 -16.01 12.17
N ARG A 53 -20.79 -14.88 11.88
CA ARG A 53 -20.11 -13.59 11.77
C ARG A 53 -19.44 -13.19 13.07
N GLU A 54 -20.14 -13.31 14.20
CA GLU A 54 -19.56 -12.95 15.49
C GLU A 54 -18.45 -13.91 15.91
N THR A 55 -18.59 -15.22 15.64
CA THR A 55 -17.49 -16.19 15.84
C THR A 55 -16.27 -15.86 14.96
N PHE A 56 -16.48 -15.41 13.72
CA PHE A 56 -15.40 -14.97 12.84
C PHE A 56 -14.67 -13.75 13.40
N LYS A 57 -15.40 -12.69 13.76
CA LYS A 57 -14.83 -11.48 14.39
C LYS A 57 -14.08 -11.82 15.68
N PHE A 58 -14.66 -12.69 16.50
CA PHE A 58 -14.03 -13.12 17.74
C PHE A 58 -12.73 -13.90 17.49
N SER A 59 -12.71 -14.73 16.45
CA SER A 59 -11.51 -15.47 16.05
C SER A 59 -10.40 -14.53 15.57
N LEU A 60 -10.73 -13.43 14.88
CA LEU A 60 -9.77 -12.39 14.54
C LEU A 60 -9.17 -11.73 15.78
N ASN A 61 -9.99 -11.40 16.78
CA ASN A 61 -9.50 -10.84 18.05
C ASN A 61 -8.59 -11.82 18.81
N ILE A 62 -8.82 -13.13 18.70
CA ILE A 62 -7.93 -14.15 19.29
C ILE A 62 -6.56 -14.14 18.61
N LEU A 63 -6.49 -13.91 17.29
CA LEU A 63 -5.21 -13.86 16.58
C LEU A 63 -4.30 -12.70 17.02
N GLN A 64 -4.87 -11.70 17.71
CA GLN A 64 -4.16 -10.57 18.31
C GLN A 64 -3.61 -10.87 19.71
N ILE A 65 -3.95 -12.01 20.33
CA ILE A 65 -3.43 -12.37 21.66
C ILE A 65 -1.92 -12.64 21.56
N PRO A 66 -1.08 -11.97 22.38
CA PRO A 66 0.36 -12.26 22.42
C PRO A 66 0.59 -13.70 22.93
N ASP A 67 1.60 -14.37 22.41
CA ASP A 67 2.00 -15.75 22.76
C ASP A 67 1.08 -16.90 22.31
N LEU A 68 0.19 -16.67 21.34
CA LEU A 68 -0.53 -17.76 20.69
C LEU A 68 0.46 -18.65 19.90
N SER A 69 0.39 -19.97 20.10
CA SER A 69 1.30 -20.90 19.40
C SER A 69 1.16 -20.78 17.87
N ALA A 70 2.27 -20.92 17.15
CA ALA A 70 2.28 -20.80 15.69
C ALA A 70 1.39 -21.83 15.00
N THR A 71 1.30 -23.05 15.56
CA THR A 71 0.44 -24.12 15.06
C THR A 71 -1.04 -23.76 15.21
N LEU A 72 -1.45 -23.26 16.39
CA LEU A 72 -2.85 -22.84 16.61
C LEU A 72 -3.22 -21.62 15.78
N THR A 73 -2.29 -20.68 15.61
CA THR A 73 -2.45 -19.52 14.74
C THR A 73 -2.75 -19.97 13.30
N SER A 74 -1.93 -20.86 12.74
CA SER A 74 -2.13 -21.36 11.37
C SER A 74 -3.42 -22.16 11.23
N GLU A 75 -3.77 -23.00 12.21
CA GLU A 75 -5.05 -23.73 12.20
C GLU A 75 -6.26 -22.78 12.18
N ILE A 76 -6.25 -21.74 13.00
CA ILE A 76 -7.33 -20.75 13.04
C ILE A 76 -7.41 -19.99 11.71
N ILE A 77 -6.29 -19.52 11.17
CA ILE A 77 -6.26 -18.83 9.87
C ILE A 77 -6.85 -19.73 8.78
N ASN A 78 -6.43 -20.99 8.69
CA ASN A 78 -6.94 -21.95 7.71
C ASN A 78 -8.46 -22.17 7.85
N ILE A 79 -8.97 -22.28 9.08
CA ILE A 79 -10.42 -22.41 9.32
C ILE A 79 -11.16 -21.15 8.84
N LEU A 80 -10.62 -19.96 9.11
CA LEU A 80 -11.22 -18.70 8.68
C LEU A 80 -11.21 -18.55 7.15
N LEU A 81 -10.10 -18.87 6.49
CA LEU A 81 -9.97 -18.83 5.03
C LEU A 81 -10.99 -19.75 4.35
N LEU A 82 -11.15 -20.98 4.83
CA LEU A 82 -12.17 -21.91 4.32
C LEU A 82 -13.60 -21.39 4.54
N ARG A 83 -13.84 -20.66 5.64
CA ARG A 83 -15.17 -20.12 5.93
C ARG A 83 -15.53 -18.92 5.05
N ILE A 84 -14.55 -18.11 4.63
CA ILE A 84 -14.78 -16.92 3.80
C ILE A 84 -15.52 -17.26 2.50
N ASP A 85 -15.13 -18.37 1.85
CA ASP A 85 -15.74 -18.80 0.59
C ASP A 85 -17.24 -19.09 0.72
N MET A 86 -17.70 -19.48 1.91
CA MET A 86 -19.09 -19.84 2.17
C MET A 86 -19.97 -18.67 2.65
N PHE A 87 -19.41 -17.49 2.89
CA PHE A 87 -20.21 -16.35 3.34
C PHE A 87 -21.04 -15.73 2.21
N HIS A 88 -22.23 -15.24 2.56
CA HIS A 88 -23.00 -14.34 1.70
C HIS A 88 -22.32 -12.98 1.59
N THR A 89 -22.57 -12.27 0.49
CA THR A 89 -21.95 -10.97 0.21
C THR A 89 -22.22 -9.93 1.31
N SER A 90 -23.41 -9.93 1.91
CA SER A 90 -23.77 -9.05 3.03
C SER A 90 -22.87 -9.25 4.27
N THR A 91 -22.51 -10.49 4.58
CA THR A 91 -21.63 -10.82 5.69
C THR A 91 -20.16 -10.57 5.33
N LEU A 92 -19.75 -10.84 4.09
CA LEU A 92 -18.41 -10.46 3.61
C LEU A 92 -18.18 -8.95 3.72
N MET A 93 -19.17 -8.12 3.37
CA MET A 93 -19.07 -6.67 3.51
C MET A 93 -18.90 -6.25 4.98
N LYS A 94 -19.66 -6.84 5.91
CA LYS A 94 -19.50 -6.55 7.35
C LYS A 94 -18.12 -6.98 7.89
N ILE A 95 -17.50 -7.99 7.29
CA ILE A 95 -16.13 -8.42 7.61
C ILE A 95 -15.12 -7.45 6.99
N ALA A 96 -15.33 -7.01 5.75
CA ALA A 96 -14.49 -6.00 5.11
C ALA A 96 -14.52 -4.66 5.89
N GLU A 97 -15.69 -4.21 6.34
CA GLU A 97 -15.84 -3.03 7.20
C GLU A 97 -15.07 -3.18 8.52
N PHE A 98 -15.00 -4.39 9.09
CA PHE A 98 -14.17 -4.65 10.27
C PHE A 98 -12.68 -4.43 10.01
N PHE A 99 -12.18 -4.84 8.82
CA PHE A 99 -10.79 -4.58 8.44
C PHE A 99 -10.52 -3.09 8.18
N VAL A 100 -11.49 -2.36 7.61
CA VAL A 100 -11.42 -0.90 7.47
C VAL A 100 -11.31 -0.23 8.84
N ASP A 101 -12.19 -0.60 9.78
CA ASP A 101 -12.15 -0.07 11.15
C ASP A 101 -10.84 -0.42 11.86
N HIS A 102 -10.30 -1.62 11.61
CA HIS A 102 -9.01 -2.03 12.17
C HIS A 102 -7.86 -1.19 11.60
N ALA A 103 -7.83 -0.96 10.28
CA ALA A 103 -6.80 -0.16 9.62
C ALA A 103 -6.75 1.28 10.17
N LYS A 104 -7.92 1.87 10.47
CA LYS A 104 -8.04 3.24 11.00
C LYS A 104 -7.66 3.37 12.49
N LYS A 105 -7.78 2.30 13.27
CA LYS A 105 -7.52 2.32 14.72
C LYS A 105 -6.17 1.76 15.12
N SER A 106 -5.62 0.85 14.30
CA SER A 106 -4.38 0.15 14.60
C SER A 106 -3.17 0.87 13.99
N ASN A 107 -2.01 0.70 14.62
CA ASN A 107 -0.74 1.16 14.06
C ASN A 107 -0.21 0.22 12.96
N ASN A 108 -0.62 -1.05 12.98
CA ASN A 108 -0.27 -2.05 11.97
C ASN A 108 -1.47 -2.96 11.63
N PHE A 109 -1.44 -3.57 10.46
CA PHE A 109 -2.47 -4.52 10.03
C PHE A 109 -2.12 -5.92 10.52
N GLY A 110 -0.85 -6.30 10.40
CA GLY A 110 -0.29 -7.58 10.79
C GLY A 110 -0.47 -8.67 9.74
N ASN A 111 0.58 -9.45 9.48
CA ASN A 111 0.63 -10.47 8.42
C ASN A 111 -0.53 -11.46 8.45
N LYS A 112 -0.99 -11.85 9.64
CA LYS A 112 -2.11 -12.78 9.81
C LYS A 112 -3.43 -12.22 9.27
N PHE A 113 -3.66 -10.92 9.49
CA PHE A 113 -4.86 -10.24 9.03
C PHE A 113 -4.77 -9.94 7.54
N LEU A 114 -3.57 -9.61 7.03
CA LEU A 114 -3.33 -9.38 5.61
C LEU A 114 -3.73 -10.58 4.74
N GLU A 115 -3.39 -11.80 5.16
CA GLU A 115 -3.77 -13.03 4.46
C GLU A 115 -5.30 -13.22 4.40
N ILE A 116 -5.99 -12.95 5.50
CA ILE A 116 -7.45 -13.06 5.57
C ILE A 116 -8.10 -11.95 4.74
N PHE A 117 -7.57 -10.72 4.82
CA PHE A 117 -8.06 -9.56 4.09
C PHE A 117 -7.92 -9.74 2.58
N SER A 118 -6.78 -10.27 2.11
CA SER A 118 -6.57 -10.57 0.68
C SER A 118 -7.62 -11.54 0.15
N LYS A 119 -7.92 -12.59 0.92
CA LYS A 119 -8.96 -13.57 0.59
C LYS A 119 -10.35 -12.94 0.59
N VAL A 120 -10.67 -12.05 1.53
CA VAL A 120 -11.95 -11.31 1.54
C VAL A 120 -12.11 -10.46 0.28
N LEU A 121 -11.09 -9.69 -0.11
CA LEU A 121 -11.11 -8.87 -1.32
C LEU A 121 -11.27 -9.72 -2.58
N SER A 122 -10.54 -10.84 -2.66
CA SER A 122 -10.67 -11.80 -3.76
C SER A 122 -12.08 -12.38 -3.83
N CYS A 123 -12.64 -12.85 -2.71
CA CYS A 123 -13.99 -13.39 -2.67
C CYS A 123 -15.06 -12.35 -3.01
N LEU A 124 -14.88 -11.08 -2.64
CA LEU A 124 -15.79 -9.98 -3.01
C LEU A 124 -15.77 -9.71 -4.52
N SER A 125 -14.59 -9.73 -5.16
CA SER A 125 -14.47 -9.45 -6.60
C SER A 125 -15.26 -10.40 -7.49
N HIS A 126 -15.52 -11.63 -7.03
CA HIS A 126 -16.26 -12.66 -7.76
C HIS A 126 -17.77 -12.65 -7.46
N ARG A 127 -18.28 -11.69 -6.69
CA ARG A 127 -19.71 -11.61 -6.34
C ARG A 127 -20.50 -10.81 -7.37
N ASP A 128 -21.71 -11.29 -7.64
CA ASP A 128 -22.70 -10.61 -8.46
C ASP A 128 -23.16 -9.30 -7.81
N THR A 129 -23.80 -8.45 -8.61
CA THR A 129 -24.36 -7.16 -8.19
C THR A 129 -25.39 -7.34 -7.09
N ILE A 130 -25.20 -6.61 -5.99
CA ILE A 130 -26.13 -6.59 -4.85
C ILE A 130 -26.56 -5.17 -4.52
N VAL A 131 -27.78 -5.01 -4.00
CA VAL A 131 -28.22 -3.77 -3.36
C VAL A 131 -27.50 -3.65 -2.02
N TYR A 132 -26.51 -2.78 -1.95
CA TYR A 132 -25.76 -2.50 -0.73
C TYR A 132 -25.88 -1.02 -0.38
N LYS A 133 -26.35 -0.71 0.84
CA LYS A 133 -26.65 0.66 1.30
C LYS A 133 -27.61 1.43 0.37
N GLY A 134 -28.51 0.72 -0.32
CA GLY A 134 -29.52 1.31 -1.20
C GLY A 134 -29.06 1.55 -2.64
N GLU A 135 -27.82 1.17 -2.99
CA GLU A 135 -27.27 1.28 -4.34
C GLU A 135 -26.95 -0.11 -4.90
N ASP A 136 -27.20 -0.32 -6.18
CA ASP A 136 -26.76 -1.52 -6.90
C ASP A 136 -25.25 -1.41 -7.16
N LYS A 137 -24.46 -2.23 -6.47
CA LYS A 137 -23.00 -2.28 -6.63
C LYS A 137 -22.54 -3.69 -6.95
N SER A 138 -21.65 -3.81 -7.92
CA SER A 138 -20.99 -5.09 -8.21
C SER A 138 -20.00 -5.45 -7.11
N GLY A 139 -19.67 -6.74 -6.97
CA GLY A 139 -18.61 -7.17 -6.05
C GLY A 139 -17.26 -6.50 -6.33
N ALA A 140 -16.98 -6.18 -7.60
CA ALA A 140 -15.80 -5.42 -8.00
C ALA A 140 -15.83 -3.96 -7.52
N ASP A 141 -16.99 -3.29 -7.62
CA ASP A 141 -17.15 -1.91 -7.11
C ASP A 141 -17.03 -1.87 -5.58
N LEU A 142 -17.59 -2.87 -4.89
CA LEU A 142 -17.45 -2.98 -3.44
C LEU A 142 -16.00 -3.23 -3.01
N LYS A 143 -15.26 -4.10 -3.73
CA LYS A 143 -13.82 -4.29 -3.51
C LYS A 143 -13.08 -2.96 -3.66
N LYS A 144 -13.35 -2.21 -4.73
CA LYS A 144 -12.75 -0.90 -4.98
C LYS A 144 -13.02 0.08 -3.84
N ASP A 145 -14.26 0.18 -3.39
CA ASP A 145 -14.65 1.05 -2.27
C ASP A 145 -13.89 0.69 -0.98
N ILE A 146 -13.76 -0.61 -0.67
CA ILE A 146 -13.02 -1.09 0.50
C ILE A 146 -11.52 -0.75 0.39
N ILE A 147 -10.92 -0.96 -0.78
CA ILE A 147 -9.49 -0.63 -1.00
C ILE A 147 -9.27 0.87 -0.77
N MET A 148 -10.12 1.73 -1.33
CA MET A 148 -10.00 3.18 -1.12
C MET A 148 -10.21 3.58 0.35
N CYS A 149 -11.10 2.89 1.07
CA CYS A 149 -11.31 3.11 2.50
C CYS A 149 -10.12 2.70 3.39
N VAL A 150 -9.25 1.80 2.94
CA VAL A 150 -8.06 1.39 3.70
C VAL A 150 -6.78 2.13 3.28
N ILE A 151 -6.86 2.95 2.22
CA ILE A 151 -5.78 3.82 1.73
C ILE A 151 -6.21 5.30 1.86
N SER A 152 -7.03 5.59 2.87
CA SER A 152 -7.52 6.95 3.17
C SER A 152 -6.65 7.66 4.22
N ASP A 153 -6.88 8.96 4.39
CA ASP A 153 -5.97 9.85 5.14
C ASP A 153 -5.90 9.54 6.64
N ASP A 154 -6.87 8.78 7.13
CA ASP A 154 -7.01 8.38 8.52
C ASP A 154 -6.31 7.05 8.86
N VAL A 155 -5.60 6.44 7.91
CA VAL A 155 -4.86 5.19 8.12
C VAL A 155 -3.37 5.45 8.32
N ASN A 156 -2.76 4.74 9.27
CA ASN A 156 -1.33 4.84 9.56
C ASN A 156 -0.48 4.37 8.36
N ILE A 157 0.63 5.06 8.08
CA ILE A 157 1.56 4.74 6.97
C ILE A 157 2.07 3.29 7.06
N SER A 158 2.38 2.79 8.26
CA SER A 158 2.80 1.41 8.46
C SER A 158 1.73 0.40 8.03
N CYS A 159 0.45 0.67 8.32
CA CYS A 159 -0.67 -0.11 7.80
C CYS A 159 -0.75 -0.03 6.27
N ILE A 160 -0.60 1.16 5.68
CA ILE A 160 -0.66 1.36 4.24
C ILE A 160 0.44 0.54 3.53
N VAL A 161 1.68 0.58 4.03
CA VAL A 161 2.82 -0.20 3.51
C VAL A 161 2.50 -1.71 3.51
N GLU A 162 1.92 -2.21 4.59
CA GLU A 162 1.48 -3.60 4.71
C GLU A 162 0.36 -3.94 3.72
N ILE A 163 -0.63 -3.06 3.56
CA ILE A 163 -1.73 -3.25 2.61
C ILE A 163 -1.23 -3.25 1.15
N ILE A 164 -0.33 -2.33 0.77
CA ILE A 164 0.25 -2.28 -0.58
C ILE A 164 0.93 -3.61 -0.92
N SER A 165 1.61 -4.23 0.05
CA SER A 165 2.29 -5.50 -0.16
C SER A 165 1.35 -6.61 -0.61
N VAL A 166 0.10 -6.60 -0.13
CA VAL A 166 -0.95 -7.56 -0.49
C VAL A 166 -1.64 -7.20 -1.80
N LEU A 167 -1.83 -5.90 -2.08
CA LEU A 167 -2.46 -5.44 -3.33
C LEU A 167 -1.68 -5.87 -4.56
N LYS A 168 -0.37 -6.11 -4.43
CA LYS A 168 0.46 -6.73 -5.47
C LYS A 168 -0.01 -8.12 -5.87
N ASP A 169 -0.57 -8.90 -4.96
CA ASP A 169 -0.99 -10.29 -5.23
C ASP A 169 -2.48 -10.38 -5.61
N ILE A 170 -3.20 -9.25 -5.59
CA ILE A 170 -4.61 -9.16 -5.97
C ILE A 170 -4.73 -8.68 -7.43
N ASP A 171 -5.75 -9.17 -8.12
CA ASP A 171 -6.11 -8.67 -9.44
C ASP A 171 -6.78 -7.31 -9.32
N LEU A 172 -6.14 -6.29 -9.91
CA LEU A 172 -6.61 -4.92 -9.94
C LEU A 172 -6.84 -4.50 -11.39
N THR A 173 -7.95 -3.82 -11.62
CA THR A 173 -8.26 -3.15 -12.89
C THR A 173 -7.38 -1.92 -13.08
N GLU A 174 -7.23 -1.45 -14.32
CA GLU A 174 -6.43 -0.26 -14.62
C GLU A 174 -6.93 0.98 -13.88
N ASP A 175 -8.25 1.15 -13.80
CA ASP A 175 -8.90 2.24 -13.06
C ASP A 175 -8.64 2.16 -11.55
N GLU A 176 -8.68 0.96 -10.96
CA GLU A 176 -8.33 0.75 -9.55
C GLU A 176 -6.87 1.10 -9.29
N ILE A 177 -5.95 0.64 -10.15
CA ILE A 177 -4.52 0.94 -10.02
C ILE A 177 -4.31 2.46 -10.11
N GLU A 178 -4.94 3.14 -11.07
CA GLU A 178 -4.78 4.57 -11.21
C GLU A 178 -5.22 5.34 -9.96
N LEU A 179 -6.39 5.01 -9.40
CA LEU A 179 -6.93 5.66 -8.20
C LEU A 179 -6.08 5.37 -6.96
N ILE A 180 -5.62 4.12 -6.81
CA ILE A 180 -4.72 3.73 -5.72
C ILE A 180 -3.42 4.55 -5.80
N ILE A 181 -2.79 4.61 -6.97
CA ILE A 181 -1.56 5.37 -7.17
C ILE A 181 -1.78 6.87 -6.92
N ASP A 182 -2.91 7.44 -7.35
CA ASP A 182 -3.23 8.85 -7.05
C ASP A 182 -3.39 9.11 -5.56
N SER A 183 -4.02 8.20 -4.81
CA SER A 183 -4.13 8.31 -3.36
C SER A 183 -2.74 8.22 -2.72
N LEU A 184 -1.96 7.20 -3.09
CA LEU A 184 -0.64 6.95 -2.52
C LEU A 184 0.36 8.09 -2.79
N LEU A 185 0.32 8.71 -3.97
CA LEU A 185 1.20 9.84 -4.29
C LEU A 185 0.84 11.10 -3.48
N LYS A 186 -0.43 11.30 -3.13
CA LYS A 186 -0.87 12.43 -2.30
C LYS A 186 -0.32 12.36 -0.87
N TYR A 187 -0.05 11.17 -0.36
CA TYR A 187 0.54 10.97 0.97
C TYR A 187 2.04 11.23 1.06
N LEU A 188 2.77 11.26 -0.07
CA LEU A 188 4.23 11.43 -0.04
C LEU A 188 4.70 12.60 0.84
N PRO A 189 4.06 13.79 0.82
CA PRO A 189 4.46 14.92 1.66
C PRO A 189 4.17 14.78 3.15
N SER A 190 3.28 13.88 3.57
CA SER A 190 2.93 13.67 4.98
C SER A 190 3.75 12.56 5.65
N ILE A 191 4.61 11.86 4.90
CA ILE A 191 5.39 10.72 5.39
C ILE A 191 6.69 11.21 5.99
N ASP A 192 7.05 10.68 7.16
CA ASP A 192 8.33 10.95 7.81
C ASP A 192 9.50 10.43 6.95
N PHE A 193 10.62 11.16 6.93
CA PHE A 193 11.78 10.80 6.12
C PHE A 193 12.33 9.40 6.43
N ILE A 194 12.18 8.90 7.66
CA ILE A 194 12.64 7.57 8.06
C ILE A 194 11.76 6.47 7.45
N GLU A 195 10.45 6.70 7.33
CA GLU A 195 9.49 5.74 6.78
C GLU A 195 9.39 5.80 5.25
N LEU A 196 9.76 6.94 4.67
CA LEU A 196 9.62 7.25 3.25
C LEU A 196 10.28 6.22 2.30
N PRO A 197 11.51 5.70 2.56
CA PRO A 197 12.11 4.70 1.69
C PRO A 197 11.28 3.41 1.60
N SER A 198 10.81 2.89 2.75
CA SER A 198 9.98 1.69 2.79
C SER A 198 8.69 1.86 2.00
N TYR A 199 8.07 3.04 2.13
CA TYR A 199 6.87 3.40 1.38
C TYR A 199 7.12 3.45 -0.14
N ILE A 200 8.17 4.16 -0.57
CA ILE A 200 8.53 4.28 -1.99
C ILE A 200 8.89 2.91 -2.57
N TYR A 201 9.57 2.05 -1.81
CA TYR A 201 9.87 0.69 -2.26
C TYR A 201 8.60 -0.12 -2.52
N GLN A 202 7.60 -0.06 -1.64
CA GLN A 202 6.31 -0.71 -1.89
C GLN A 202 5.59 -0.14 -3.11
N LEU A 203 5.65 1.18 -3.30
CA LEU A 203 5.07 1.83 -4.49
C LEU A 203 5.76 1.37 -5.79
N LEU A 204 7.09 1.22 -5.77
CA LEU A 204 7.86 0.68 -6.90
C LEU A 204 7.54 -0.78 -7.17
N LEU A 205 7.30 -1.59 -6.14
CA LEU A 205 6.82 -2.96 -6.32
C LEU A 205 5.42 -3.00 -6.96
N LEU A 206 4.52 -2.12 -6.53
CA LEU A 206 3.18 -1.99 -7.11
C LEU A 206 3.22 -1.51 -8.57
N SER A 207 4.25 -0.75 -8.97
CA SER A 207 4.44 -0.29 -10.35
C SER A 207 4.52 -1.43 -11.38
N SER A 208 4.84 -2.64 -10.94
CA SER A 208 4.80 -3.84 -11.79
C SER A 208 3.41 -4.09 -12.40
N LYS A 209 2.34 -3.71 -11.69
CA LYS A 209 0.94 -3.83 -12.11
C LYS A 209 0.51 -2.72 -13.10
N GLY A 210 1.12 -1.54 -13.04
CA GLY A 210 0.73 -0.43 -13.92
C GLY A 210 1.26 0.93 -13.46
N GLN A 211 0.95 1.98 -14.22
CA GLN A 211 1.19 3.39 -13.85
C GLN A 211 2.65 3.76 -13.47
N ARG A 212 3.64 3.00 -13.97
CA ARG A 212 5.09 3.24 -13.72
C ARG A 212 5.50 4.69 -13.96
N GLN A 213 5.07 5.25 -15.08
CA GLN A 213 5.41 6.61 -15.46
C GLN A 213 4.91 7.64 -14.43
N LYS A 214 3.68 7.45 -13.95
CA LYS A 214 3.02 8.32 -12.97
C LYS A 214 3.70 8.23 -11.61
N ILE A 215 4.03 7.01 -11.18
CA ILE A 215 4.78 6.74 -9.93
C ILE A 215 6.15 7.43 -9.96
N LEU A 216 6.93 7.19 -11.02
CA LEU A 216 8.26 7.79 -11.16
C LEU A 216 8.19 9.32 -11.18
N LEU A 217 7.25 9.89 -11.94
CA LEU A 217 7.05 11.34 -11.98
C LEU A 217 6.63 11.89 -10.61
N GLY A 218 5.76 11.20 -9.88
CA GLY A 218 5.34 11.58 -8.54
C GLY A 218 6.51 11.62 -7.55
N ILE A 219 7.34 10.58 -7.53
CA ILE A 219 8.55 10.51 -6.69
C ILE A 219 9.52 11.64 -7.06
N ILE A 220 9.80 11.83 -8.35
CA ILE A 220 10.69 12.90 -8.82
C ILE A 220 10.16 14.28 -8.42
N SER A 221 8.86 14.51 -8.65
CA SER A 221 8.23 15.81 -8.36
C SER A 221 8.24 16.10 -6.85
N TYR A 222 8.07 15.08 -6.02
CA TYR A 222 8.18 15.20 -4.57
C TYR A 222 9.58 15.68 -4.15
N PHE A 223 10.64 14.98 -4.57
CA PHE A 223 12.01 15.35 -4.19
C PHE A 223 12.45 16.69 -4.80
N VAL A 224 12.04 16.99 -6.04
CA VAL A 224 12.27 18.31 -6.65
C VAL A 224 11.64 19.44 -5.83
N LYS A 225 10.41 19.23 -5.32
CA LYS A 225 9.74 20.22 -4.47
C LYS A 225 10.46 20.37 -3.13
N GLN A 226 10.85 19.27 -2.49
CA GLN A 226 11.59 19.28 -1.23
C GLN A 226 12.94 19.99 -1.38
N ASP A 227 13.71 19.70 -2.44
CA ASP A 227 14.96 20.39 -2.75
C ASP A 227 14.77 21.91 -2.87
N GLY A 228 13.67 22.36 -3.50
CA GLY A 228 13.35 23.78 -3.61
C GLY A 228 13.00 24.45 -2.28
N GLU A 229 12.31 23.74 -1.38
CA GLU A 229 11.99 24.21 -0.03
C GLU A 229 13.26 24.37 0.83
N PHE A 230 14.20 23.42 0.74
CA PHE A 230 15.50 23.53 1.43
C PHE A 230 16.40 24.64 0.86
N GLN A 231 16.40 24.86 -0.46
CA GLN A 231 17.18 25.95 -1.08
C GLN A 231 16.69 27.34 -0.67
N GLN A 232 15.38 27.53 -0.55
CA GLN A 232 14.81 28.82 -0.09
C GLN A 232 15.16 29.11 1.37
N GLN A 233 15.19 28.08 2.22
CA GLN A 233 15.58 28.24 3.63
C GLN A 233 17.06 28.64 3.79
N THR A 234 17.94 28.11 2.94
CA THR A 234 19.38 28.46 2.98
C THR A 234 19.69 29.87 2.49
N ASP A 235 18.85 30.45 1.61
CA ASP A 235 19.06 31.82 1.10
C ASP A 235 18.61 32.90 2.10
N ASP A 236 17.61 32.62 2.96
CA ASP A 236 17.13 33.55 3.99
C ASP A 236 17.99 33.52 5.28
N ASP A 237 18.53 32.35 5.68
CA ASP A 237 19.32 32.18 6.91
C ASP A 237 20.84 32.26 6.65
N SER A 238 21.33 33.43 6.24
CA SER A 238 22.75 33.69 5.93
C SER A 238 23.75 33.58 7.11
N GLU A 239 23.33 33.17 8.32
CA GLU A 239 24.21 33.13 9.50
C GLU A 239 24.25 31.81 10.30
N SER A 240 23.58 30.72 9.89
CA SER A 240 23.73 29.44 10.60
C SER A 240 24.38 28.36 9.73
N LEU A 241 25.68 28.14 9.94
CA LEU A 241 26.45 26.96 9.47
C LEU A 241 26.02 25.64 10.16
N ILE A 242 24.87 25.63 10.82
CA ILE A 242 24.34 24.43 11.45
C ILE A 242 23.59 23.68 10.35
N CYS A 243 24.21 22.65 9.80
CA CYS A 243 23.49 21.67 9.00
C CYS A 243 22.31 21.18 9.86
N ASN A 244 21.10 21.57 9.49
CA ASN A 244 19.90 21.13 10.19
C ASN A 244 19.88 19.60 10.19
N GLU A 245 19.67 18.97 11.35
CA GLU A 245 19.59 17.49 11.45
C GLU A 245 18.57 16.92 10.45
N ASN A 246 17.53 17.70 10.15
CA ASN A 246 16.52 17.40 9.13
C ASN A 246 17.10 17.37 7.69
N GLU A 247 18.03 18.26 7.34
CA GLU A 247 18.66 18.27 6.01
C GLU A 247 19.55 17.05 5.83
N ILE A 248 20.33 16.69 6.86
CA ILE A 248 21.18 15.47 6.83
C ILE A 248 20.30 14.24 6.65
N THR A 249 19.22 14.14 7.42
CA THR A 249 18.26 13.03 7.36
C THR A 249 17.58 12.97 5.99
N TYR A 250 17.18 14.11 5.43
CA TYR A 250 16.63 14.21 4.08
C TYR A 250 17.62 13.72 3.02
N ARG A 251 18.88 14.18 3.04
CA ARG A 251 19.91 13.75 2.06
C ARG A 251 20.21 12.26 2.15
N GLN A 252 20.22 11.68 3.35
CA GLN A 252 20.36 10.23 3.55
C GLN A 252 19.16 9.46 3.00
N THR A 253 17.95 9.99 3.22
CA THR A 253 16.70 9.44 2.71
C THR A 253 16.67 9.49 1.18
N GLU A 254 17.05 10.62 0.59
CA GLU A 254 17.20 10.84 -0.85
C GLU A 254 18.13 9.78 -1.48
N GLY A 255 19.32 9.61 -0.91
CA GLY A 255 20.28 8.60 -1.35
C GLY A 255 19.73 7.18 -1.26
N THR A 256 18.97 6.86 -0.21
CA THR A 256 18.33 5.55 -0.02
C THR A 256 17.25 5.30 -1.06
N VAL A 257 16.42 6.31 -1.37
CA VAL A 257 15.39 6.23 -2.42
C VAL A 257 16.00 6.04 -3.80
N ILE A 258 17.08 6.76 -4.12
CA ILE A 258 17.83 6.57 -5.37
C ILE A 258 18.41 5.15 -5.46
N LEU A 259 18.91 4.60 -4.36
CA LEU A 259 19.35 3.21 -4.31
C LEU A 259 18.18 2.25 -4.55
N MET A 260 17.03 2.46 -3.92
CA MET A 260 15.83 1.64 -4.10
C MET A 260 15.31 1.68 -5.54
N LEU A 261 15.37 2.84 -6.21
CA LEU A 261 15.08 2.98 -7.64
C LEU A 261 16.04 2.13 -8.48
N SER A 262 17.34 2.18 -8.19
CA SER A 262 18.36 1.38 -8.88
C SER A 262 18.15 -0.12 -8.67
N VAL A 263 17.87 -0.54 -7.44
CA VAL A 263 17.53 -1.94 -7.12
C VAL A 263 16.27 -2.38 -7.85
N SER A 264 15.22 -1.55 -7.85
CA SER A 264 13.96 -1.87 -8.54
C SER A 264 14.16 -2.00 -10.05
N CYS A 265 14.97 -1.13 -10.66
CA CYS A 265 15.33 -1.21 -12.08
C CYS A 265 16.15 -2.46 -12.43
N ARG A 266 16.96 -2.98 -11.49
CA ARG A 266 17.69 -4.25 -11.69
C ARG A 266 16.74 -5.44 -11.69
N HIS A 267 15.68 -5.40 -10.90
CA HIS A 267 14.66 -6.46 -10.86
C HIS A 267 13.67 -6.36 -12.02
N ASP A 268 13.21 -5.15 -12.35
CA ASP A 268 12.31 -4.86 -13.46
C ASP A 268 12.91 -3.78 -14.37
N GLN A 269 13.49 -4.22 -15.49
CA GLN A 269 14.10 -3.32 -16.48
C GLN A 269 13.09 -2.36 -17.13
N THR A 270 11.79 -2.65 -17.08
CA THR A 270 10.76 -1.77 -17.64
C THR A 270 10.69 -0.43 -16.89
N ILE A 271 10.95 -0.43 -15.59
CA ILE A 271 11.03 0.80 -14.78
C ILE A 271 12.15 1.71 -15.32
N GLY A 272 13.31 1.14 -15.63
CA GLY A 272 14.45 1.88 -16.17
C GLY A 272 14.19 2.46 -17.57
N LYS A 273 13.49 1.71 -18.42
CA LYS A 273 13.04 2.20 -19.74
C LYS A 273 12.03 3.34 -19.60
N GLU A 274 11.08 3.21 -18.68
CA GLU A 274 10.07 4.25 -18.44
C GLU A 274 10.69 5.51 -17.85
N PHE A 275 11.66 5.37 -16.94
CA PHE A 275 12.47 6.48 -16.44
C PHE A 275 13.22 7.17 -17.58
N SER A 276 13.87 6.41 -18.45
CA SER A 276 14.61 6.98 -19.60
C SER A 276 13.67 7.69 -20.57
N ALA A 277 12.47 7.14 -20.80
CA ALA A 277 11.43 7.78 -21.60
C ALA A 277 10.92 9.09 -20.97
N LEU A 278 10.73 9.10 -19.65
CA LEU A 278 10.40 10.32 -18.89
C LEU A 278 11.48 11.39 -19.03
N MET A 279 12.74 11.04 -18.83
CA MET A 279 13.85 11.98 -18.96
C MET A 279 13.97 12.52 -20.39
N LYS A 280 13.73 11.68 -21.42
CA LYS A 280 13.67 12.12 -22.82
C LYS A 280 12.53 13.12 -23.05
N LYS A 281 11.33 12.87 -22.49
CA LYS A 281 10.18 13.79 -22.58
C LYS A 281 10.49 15.14 -21.95
N VAL A 282 11.17 15.17 -20.80
CA VAL A 282 11.50 16.41 -20.08
C VAL A 282 12.84 17.01 -20.53
N GLY A 283 13.62 16.34 -21.38
CA GLY A 283 14.94 16.77 -21.83
C GLY A 283 15.03 18.16 -22.48
N HIS A 284 13.93 18.66 -23.02
CA HIS A 284 13.84 20.03 -23.54
C HIS A 284 13.86 21.09 -22.42
N LYS A 285 13.44 20.75 -21.21
CA LYS A 285 13.59 21.55 -19.99
C LYS A 285 14.85 21.14 -19.27
N ALA A 286 16.00 21.57 -19.79
CA ALA A 286 17.29 21.20 -19.24
C ALA A 286 17.43 21.58 -17.75
N GLU A 287 16.80 22.68 -17.32
CA GLU A 287 16.74 23.10 -15.91
C GLU A 287 16.20 22.00 -14.99
N PHE A 288 15.14 21.29 -15.40
CA PHE A 288 14.57 20.19 -14.62
C PHE A 288 15.49 18.96 -14.58
N VAL A 289 16.11 18.61 -15.71
CA VAL A 289 17.00 17.44 -15.81
C VAL A 289 18.23 17.56 -14.92
N PHE A 290 18.70 18.79 -14.70
CA PHE A 290 19.87 19.08 -13.87
C PHE A 290 19.53 19.49 -12.43
N LEU A 291 18.28 19.36 -12.01
CA LEU A 291 17.94 19.46 -10.58
C LEU A 291 18.60 18.30 -9.80
N PRO A 292 18.90 18.49 -8.50
CA PRO A 292 19.71 17.54 -7.73
C PRO A 292 19.19 16.11 -7.80
N PHE A 293 17.91 15.89 -7.46
CA PHE A 293 17.33 14.55 -7.46
C PHE A 293 17.24 13.89 -8.85
N PRO A 294 16.63 14.49 -9.90
CA PRO A 294 16.58 13.88 -11.23
C PRO A 294 17.95 13.55 -11.81
N PHE A 295 18.94 14.42 -11.56
CA PHE A 295 20.30 14.24 -12.04
C PHE A 295 21.01 13.10 -11.30
N ALA A 296 20.95 13.08 -9.97
CA ALA A 296 21.53 12.01 -9.16
C ALA A 296 20.89 10.65 -9.45
N ALA A 297 19.56 10.61 -9.59
CA ALA A 297 18.83 9.41 -10.00
C ALA A 297 19.28 8.93 -11.40
N SER A 298 19.41 9.84 -12.37
CA SER A 298 19.90 9.51 -13.71
C SER A 298 21.30 8.91 -13.68
N LEU A 299 22.22 9.50 -12.92
CA LEU A 299 23.59 8.98 -12.77
C LEU A 299 23.60 7.60 -12.10
N SER A 300 22.81 7.39 -11.05
CA SER A 300 22.68 6.10 -10.39
C SER A 300 22.14 5.02 -11.33
N LEU A 301 21.09 5.34 -12.11
CA LEU A 301 20.48 4.42 -13.07
C LEU A 301 21.37 4.15 -14.29
N SER A 302 22.26 5.08 -14.67
CA SER A 302 23.24 4.89 -15.74
C SER A 302 24.29 3.81 -15.45
N GLN A 303 24.44 3.43 -14.18
CA GLN A 303 25.30 2.31 -13.79
C GLN A 303 24.77 0.97 -14.35
N ILE A 304 23.45 0.88 -14.59
CA ILE A 304 22.81 -0.28 -15.21
C ILE A 304 23.02 -0.22 -16.72
N GLN A 305 23.66 -1.24 -17.29
CA GLN A 305 24.11 -1.23 -18.69
C GLN A 305 22.97 -1.03 -19.69
N SER A 306 21.76 -1.52 -19.41
CA SER A 306 20.60 -1.38 -20.30
C SER A 306 20.12 0.06 -20.46
N ASN A 307 20.32 0.91 -19.45
CA ASN A 307 19.80 2.29 -19.45
C ASN A 307 20.91 3.32 -19.72
N ARG A 308 22.17 2.88 -19.72
CA ARG A 308 23.34 3.75 -19.77
C ARG A 308 23.31 4.71 -20.95
N ASP A 309 23.23 4.17 -22.17
CA ASP A 309 23.37 4.96 -23.39
C ASP A 309 22.20 5.94 -23.53
N ASP A 310 20.98 5.46 -23.25
CA ASP A 310 19.76 6.27 -23.29
C ASP A 310 19.79 7.45 -22.31
N ILE A 311 20.26 7.23 -21.08
CA ILE A 311 20.38 8.28 -20.07
C ILE A 311 21.48 9.26 -20.45
N PHE A 312 22.68 8.78 -20.82
CA PHE A 312 23.80 9.67 -21.17
C PHE A 312 23.50 10.50 -22.41
N ASP A 313 22.85 9.94 -23.43
CA ASP A 313 22.46 10.69 -24.61
C ASP A 313 21.43 11.78 -24.26
N THR A 314 20.50 11.48 -23.35
CA THR A 314 19.55 12.46 -22.85
C THR A 314 20.25 13.59 -22.09
N LEU A 315 21.16 13.25 -21.15
CA LEU A 315 21.94 14.24 -20.39
C LEU A 315 22.79 15.12 -21.30
N LYS A 316 23.48 14.54 -22.30
CA LYS A 316 24.29 15.29 -23.29
C LYS A 316 23.43 16.26 -24.11
N LYS A 317 22.26 15.80 -24.59
CA LYS A 317 21.31 16.63 -25.33
C LYS A 317 20.79 17.78 -24.47
N SER A 318 20.40 17.51 -23.24
CA SER A 318 19.95 18.53 -22.28
C SER A 318 21.06 19.53 -21.98
N LEU A 319 22.30 19.09 -21.76
CA LEU A 319 23.44 19.97 -21.49
C LEU A 319 23.73 20.90 -22.67
N THR A 320 23.74 20.34 -23.88
CA THR A 320 23.95 21.12 -25.11
C THR A 320 22.84 22.17 -25.28
N THR A 321 21.59 21.79 -24.99
CA THR A 321 20.44 22.69 -25.03
C THR A 321 20.56 23.79 -23.98
N ALA A 322 20.91 23.47 -22.73
CA ALA A 322 21.14 24.46 -21.66
C ALA A 322 22.24 25.46 -22.04
N TYR A 323 23.36 24.97 -22.56
CA TYR A 323 24.46 25.82 -23.00
C TYR A 323 24.05 26.75 -24.15
N GLN A 324 23.34 26.22 -25.15
CA GLN A 324 22.80 27.02 -26.26
C GLN A 324 21.79 28.07 -25.78
N LEU A 325 20.94 27.75 -24.80
CA LEU A 325 20.00 28.70 -24.22
C LEU A 325 20.71 29.81 -23.45
N LYS A 326 21.70 29.45 -22.61
CA LYS A 326 22.50 30.42 -21.86
C LYS A 326 23.26 31.37 -22.79
N THR A 327 23.94 30.84 -23.79
CA THR A 327 24.65 31.67 -24.80
C THR A 327 23.70 32.57 -25.60
N LYS A 328 22.50 32.12 -25.93
CA LYS A 328 21.46 32.96 -26.58
C LYS A 328 20.95 34.08 -25.66
N LYS A 329 20.76 33.80 -24.37
CA LYS A 329 20.40 34.82 -23.37
C LYS A 329 21.52 35.85 -23.18
N ASP A 330 22.77 35.40 -23.23
CA ASP A 330 23.92 36.30 -23.11
C ASP A 330 24.14 37.15 -24.38
N THR A 331 23.70 36.70 -25.55
CA THR A 331 23.92 37.41 -26.83
C THR A 331 22.76 38.31 -27.25
N SER A 332 21.53 38.07 -26.77
CA SER A 332 20.34 38.85 -27.14
C SER A 332 19.81 39.66 -25.96
N LEU A 333 19.76 40.98 -26.11
CA LEU A 333 19.13 41.90 -25.13
C LEU A 333 17.64 41.57 -24.92
N TRP A 334 16.94 41.12 -25.96
CA TRP A 334 15.50 40.79 -25.91
C TRP A 334 15.17 39.50 -25.14
N MET A 335 16.16 38.60 -24.93
CA MET A 335 15.97 37.40 -24.09
C MET A 335 16.41 37.60 -22.63
N ARG A 336 16.94 38.78 -22.30
CA ARG A 336 17.36 39.14 -20.93
C ARG A 336 16.25 39.82 -20.14
N GLU A 337 15.38 40.59 -20.82
CA GLU A 337 14.07 41.02 -20.32
C GLU A 337 13.08 39.86 -20.37
#